data_AF-A0A2Z5JIZ8-F1
#
_entry.id   AF-A0A2Z5JIZ8-F1
#
_cell.length_a   1.000
_cell.length_b   1.000
_cell.length_c   1.000
_cell.angle_alpha   90.00
_cell.angle_beta   90.00
_cell.angle_gamma   90.00
#
_symmetry.space_group_name_H-M   'P 1'
#
loop_
_entity.id
_entity.type
_entity.pdbx_description
1 polymer ?
#
loop_
_entity_poly.entity_id
_entity_poly.type
_entity_poly.pdbx_seq_one_letter_code
_entity_poly.pdbx_strand_id
1 'polypeptide(L)'
;MREYLLVKWGRTCAYCGATGVPLQIEHICPRARGGSDRASNLTLACGPCNQAKGSRTPADFLADSPERLARIVAQAKAPLRDAAAVNATRRLLHVALTGLDRPVRAWSGGRTKYNRIRSGLPKTHTLDALCVGELAESTSLVSHPNAVLVVIATGRGVYARTTPDKFGFPRLRRPRQKQHHGYATGDLVAASLPSGKYRGHHMGRVAVRATGRFNIRTASGLVQGVHHRRLRMLKRADGYGYGTRPEDSSTG
;
A
#
# COMPACT_ATOMS: atom_id res chain seq x y z
N MET A 1 5.10 20.17 -5.38
CA MET A 1 6.09 20.70 -4.42
C MET A 1 5.70 20.45 -2.96
N ARG A 2 4.50 20.85 -2.49
CA ARG A 2 4.12 20.70 -1.06
C ARG A 2 4.25 19.30 -0.47
N GLU A 3 3.65 18.28 -1.11
CA GLU A 3 3.71 16.89 -0.63
C GLU A 3 5.15 16.36 -0.54
N TYR A 4 6.01 16.74 -1.50
CA TYR A 4 7.43 16.42 -1.47
C TYR A 4 8.10 17.00 -0.21
N LEU A 5 7.83 18.27 0.13
CA LEU A 5 8.38 18.89 1.33
C LEU A 5 7.80 18.27 2.61
N LEU A 6 6.52 17.92 2.64
CA LEU A 6 5.90 17.23 3.79
C LEU A 6 6.56 15.89 4.09
N VAL A 7 6.88 15.11 3.06
CA VAL A 7 7.62 13.84 3.24
C VAL A 7 9.06 14.12 3.65
N LYS A 8 9.76 15.02 2.94
CA LYS A 8 11.17 15.33 3.17
C LYS A 8 11.46 15.88 4.57
N TRP A 9 10.55 16.70 5.09
CA TRP A 9 10.66 17.36 6.40
C TRP A 9 9.83 16.64 7.48
N GLY A 10 9.35 15.43 7.22
CA GLY A 10 8.66 14.61 8.21
C GLY A 10 7.43 15.28 8.82
N ARG A 11 6.70 16.11 8.05
CA ARG A 11 5.56 16.92 8.51
C ARG A 11 5.86 17.73 9.78
N THR A 12 7.08 18.25 9.87
CA THR A 12 7.61 18.95 11.03
C THR A 12 8.13 20.33 10.64
N CYS A 13 7.99 21.32 11.52
CA CYS A 13 8.62 22.63 11.36
C CYS A 13 10.15 22.48 11.45
N ALA A 14 10.87 22.96 10.44
CA ALA A 14 12.33 22.82 10.37
C ALA A 14 13.09 23.59 11.46
N TYR A 15 12.51 24.67 11.98
CA TYR A 15 13.15 25.50 13.00
C TYR A 15 12.85 25.03 14.42
N CYS A 16 11.56 24.91 14.77
CA CYS A 16 11.16 24.60 16.15
C CYS A 16 10.82 23.13 16.40
N GLY A 17 10.71 22.30 15.36
CA GLY A 17 10.35 20.89 15.52
C GLY A 17 8.86 20.63 15.76
N ALA A 18 7.99 21.64 15.69
CA ALA A 18 6.56 21.45 15.91
C ALA A 18 5.91 20.54 14.86
N THR A 19 5.09 19.61 15.33
CA THR A 19 4.25 18.68 14.54
C THR A 19 2.77 18.97 14.78
N GLY A 20 1.89 18.56 13.86
CA GLY A 20 0.44 18.71 14.03
C GLY A 20 -0.09 20.14 13.90
N VAL A 21 0.77 21.11 13.54
CA VAL A 21 0.40 22.51 13.28
C VAL A 21 0.31 22.80 11.79
N PRO A 22 -0.41 23.85 11.35
CA PRO A 22 -0.36 24.31 9.98
C PRO A 22 1.07 24.69 9.55
N LEU A 23 1.60 23.97 8.55
CA LEU A 23 2.93 24.20 7.98
C LEU A 23 2.82 24.90 6.62
N GLN A 24 3.65 25.92 6.46
CA GLN A 24 3.81 26.73 5.26
C GLN A 24 5.10 26.35 4.54
N ILE A 25 5.09 26.44 3.21
CA ILE A 25 6.32 26.33 2.42
C ILE A 25 7.08 27.63 2.57
N GLU A 26 8.35 27.53 2.93
CA GLU A 26 9.18 28.69 3.20
C GLU A 26 10.55 28.54 2.51
N HIS A 27 11.09 29.67 2.07
CA HIS A 27 12.44 29.77 1.55
C HIS A 27 13.47 29.90 2.67
N ILE A 28 14.43 28.98 2.70
CA ILE A 28 15.58 28.98 3.63
C ILE A 28 16.37 30.28 3.41
N CYS A 29 16.86 30.51 2.19
CA CYS A 29 17.29 31.84 1.75
C CYS A 29 16.08 32.58 1.17
N PRO A 30 15.66 33.73 1.71
CA PRO A 30 14.51 34.49 1.21
C PRO A 30 14.67 34.90 -0.26
N ARG A 31 13.56 34.94 -1.01
CA ARG A 31 13.56 35.42 -2.41
C ARG A 31 14.12 36.84 -2.55
N ALA A 32 13.78 37.73 -1.62
CA ALA A 32 14.31 39.10 -1.56
C ALA A 32 15.84 39.17 -1.39
N ARG A 33 16.49 38.08 -0.98
CA ARG A 33 17.94 37.93 -0.83
C ARG A 33 18.54 36.97 -1.87
N GLY A 34 17.86 36.77 -3.00
CA GLY A 34 18.34 35.92 -4.11
C GLY A 34 18.04 34.42 -3.96
N GLY A 35 17.19 34.03 -3.00
CA GLY A 35 16.78 32.65 -2.81
C GLY A 35 15.96 32.07 -3.96
N SER A 36 16.29 30.85 -4.40
CA SER A 36 15.57 30.16 -5.47
C SER A 36 14.31 29.41 -5.01
N ASP A 37 13.39 29.11 -5.92
CA ASP A 37 12.25 28.21 -5.70
C ASP A 37 12.61 26.70 -5.82
N ARG A 38 13.91 26.37 -5.86
CA ARG A 38 14.36 24.98 -5.92
C ARG A 38 14.08 24.28 -4.58
N ALA A 39 13.77 22.99 -4.64
CA ALA A 39 13.54 22.17 -3.45
C ALA A 39 14.71 22.18 -2.45
N SER A 40 15.93 22.46 -2.91
CA SER A 40 17.14 22.62 -2.07
C SER A 40 17.18 23.92 -1.26
N ASN A 41 16.28 24.87 -1.52
CA ASN A 41 16.13 26.12 -0.80
C ASN A 41 14.74 26.22 -0.11
N LEU A 42 13.93 25.17 -0.16
CA LEU A 42 12.59 25.16 0.42
C LEU A 42 12.52 24.25 1.64
N THR A 43 11.81 24.73 2.66
CA THR A 43 11.54 24.02 3.91
C THR A 43 10.07 24.14 4.33
N LEU A 44 9.73 23.54 5.46
CA LEU A 44 8.46 23.72 6.14
C LEU A 44 8.65 24.50 7.44
N ALA A 45 7.84 25.53 7.64
CA ALA A 45 7.79 26.31 8.87
C ALA A 45 6.35 26.45 9.38
N CYS A 46 6.19 26.48 10.70
CA CYS A 46 4.93 26.91 11.30
C CYS A 46 4.76 28.44 11.14
N GLY A 47 3.53 28.93 11.24
CA GLY A 47 3.22 30.36 11.12
C GLY A 47 4.11 31.28 11.96
N PRO A 48 4.28 31.01 13.28
CA PRO A 48 5.14 31.83 14.14
C PRO A 48 6.60 31.86 13.69
N CYS A 49 7.20 30.72 13.34
CA CYS A 49 8.59 30.70 12.90
C CYS A 49 8.80 31.37 11.54
N ASN A 50 7.87 31.16 10.59
CA ASN A 50 7.93 31.80 9.28
C ASN A 50 7.84 33.34 9.40
N GLN A 51 6.92 33.83 10.23
CA GLN A 51 6.79 35.26 10.52
C GLN A 51 8.02 35.81 11.24
N ALA A 52 8.50 35.10 12.27
CA ALA A 52 9.70 35.51 12.99
C ALA A 52 10.90 35.61 12.06
N LYS A 53 11.17 34.61 11.22
CA LYS A 53 12.27 34.66 10.26
C LYS A 53 12.10 35.83 9.28
N GLY A 54 10.92 35.96 8.67
CA GLY A 54 10.63 36.99 7.69
C GLY A 54 11.64 36.98 6.53
N SER A 55 12.21 38.14 6.22
CA SER A 55 13.21 38.33 5.15
C SER A 55 14.66 38.14 5.62
N ARG A 56 14.89 37.65 6.84
CA ARG A 56 16.23 37.41 7.38
C ARG A 56 16.90 36.23 6.67
N THR A 57 18.22 36.33 6.52
CA THR A 57 19.02 35.20 6.03
C THR A 57 18.98 34.08 7.07
N PRO A 58 19.19 32.82 6.67
CA PRO A 58 19.16 31.71 7.62
C PRO A 58 20.33 31.79 8.61
N ALA A 59 21.43 32.45 8.26
CA ALA A 59 22.54 32.75 9.16
C ALA A 59 22.12 33.75 10.25
N ASP A 60 21.43 34.84 9.88
CA ASP A 60 20.96 35.83 10.85
C ASP A 60 19.88 35.27 11.79
N PHE A 61 18.96 34.46 11.25
CA PHE A 61 17.85 33.92 12.02
C PHE A 61 18.27 32.82 13.00
N LEU A 62 19.31 32.06 12.67
CA LEU A 62 19.82 30.95 13.47
C LEU A 62 21.24 31.23 13.99
N ALA A 63 21.57 32.50 14.22
CA ALA A 63 22.90 32.92 14.70
C ALA A 63 23.29 32.17 15.99
N ASP A 64 22.34 32.02 16.92
CA ASP A 64 22.53 31.31 18.19
C ASP A 64 22.37 29.79 18.08
N SER A 65 22.21 29.24 16.87
CA SER A 65 21.96 27.82 16.63
C SER A 65 22.62 27.32 15.33
N PRO A 66 23.95 27.41 15.20
CA PRO A 66 24.68 27.03 13.98
C PRO A 66 24.49 25.55 13.62
N GLU A 67 24.39 24.66 14.61
CA GLU A 67 24.11 23.23 14.38
C GLU A 67 22.76 23.00 13.70
N ARG A 68 21.74 23.78 14.10
CA ARG A 68 20.40 23.70 13.51
C ARG A 68 20.41 24.19 12.07
N LEU A 69 21.12 25.28 11.80
CA LEU A 69 21.31 25.78 10.44
C LEU A 69 21.99 24.72 9.57
N ALA A 70 23.09 24.13 10.05
CA ALA A 70 23.80 23.06 9.34
C ALA A 70 22.87 21.87 9.02
N ARG A 71 22.05 21.43 9.98
CA ARG A 71 21.06 20.36 9.78
C ARG A 71 20.02 20.72 8.71
N ILE A 72 19.47 21.93 8.75
CA ILE A 72 18.48 22.40 7.78
C ILE A 72 19.08 22.43 6.36
N VAL A 73 20.29 22.99 6.21
CA VAL A 73 20.98 23.05 4.92
C VAL A 73 21.30 21.64 4.42
N ALA A 74 21.79 20.75 5.28
CA ALA A 74 22.09 19.36 4.93
C ALA A 74 20.81 18.61 4.49
N GLN A 75 19.72 18.72 5.26
CA GLN A 75 18.45 18.09 4.92
C GLN A 75 17.85 18.65 3.63
N ALA A 76 17.91 19.96 3.42
CA ALA A 76 17.43 20.60 2.20
C ALA A 76 18.18 20.09 0.95
N LYS A 77 19.49 19.86 1.06
CA LYS A 77 20.33 19.30 -0.01
C LYS A 77 20.23 17.78 -0.14
N ALA A 78 19.77 17.08 0.89
CA ALA A 78 19.68 15.62 0.88
C ALA A 78 18.75 15.14 -0.26
N PRO A 79 19.21 14.23 -1.13
CA PRO A 79 18.38 13.64 -2.16
C PRO A 79 17.39 12.65 -1.54
N LEU A 80 16.15 12.63 -2.04
CA LEU A 80 15.24 11.52 -1.76
C LEU A 80 15.61 10.35 -2.68
N ARG A 81 16.60 9.55 -2.26
CA ARG A 81 17.14 8.45 -3.06
C ARG A 81 16.06 7.51 -3.58
N ASP A 82 15.12 7.13 -2.72
CA ASP A 82 14.01 6.24 -3.10
C ASP A 82 13.08 6.88 -4.13
N ALA A 83 12.75 8.17 -3.96
CA ALA A 83 11.94 8.89 -4.93
C ALA A 83 12.68 9.05 -6.27
N ALA A 84 13.99 9.27 -6.24
CA ALA A 84 14.82 9.34 -7.43
C ALA A 84 14.86 7.98 -8.15
N ALA A 85 15.04 6.88 -7.42
CA ALA A 85 15.00 5.53 -7.98
C ALA A 85 13.63 5.22 -8.62
N VAL A 86 12.53 5.50 -7.92
CA VAL A 86 11.17 5.34 -8.47
C VAL A 86 10.96 6.20 -9.71
N ASN A 87 11.39 7.46 -9.70
CA ASN A 87 11.26 8.35 -10.86
C ASN A 87 12.11 7.89 -12.06
N ALA A 88 13.32 7.38 -11.81
CA ALA A 88 14.17 6.80 -12.85
C ALA A 88 13.51 5.55 -13.47
N THR A 89 13.01 4.63 -12.64
CA THR A 89 12.28 3.44 -13.09
C THR A 89 11.01 3.82 -13.86
N ARG A 90 10.24 4.80 -13.37
CA ARG A 90 9.04 5.30 -14.08
C ARG A 90 9.37 5.87 -15.45
N ARG A 91 10.48 6.60 -15.57
CA ARG A 91 10.94 7.15 -16.86
C ARG A 91 11.29 6.03 -17.83
N LEU A 92 12.08 5.05 -17.40
CA LEU A 92 12.46 3.91 -18.24
C LEU A 92 11.23 3.10 -18.65
N LEU A 93 10.30 2.86 -17.74
CA LEU A 93 9.03 2.19 -18.03
C LEU A 93 8.22 2.95 -19.06
N HIS A 94 8.09 4.27 -18.93
CA HIS A 94 7.37 5.09 -19.91
C HIS A 94 8.01 4.96 -21.29
N VAL A 95 9.34 5.07 -21.39
CA VAL A 95 10.07 4.92 -22.66
C VAL A 95 9.82 3.54 -23.29
N ALA A 96 9.92 2.47 -22.50
CA ALA A 96 9.66 1.12 -22.97
C ALA A 96 8.21 0.92 -23.45
N LEU A 97 7.24 1.48 -22.71
CA LEU A 97 5.82 1.40 -23.06
C LEU A 97 5.48 2.22 -24.31
N THR A 98 6.09 3.40 -24.50
CA THR A 98 5.92 4.20 -25.72
C THR A 98 6.50 3.49 -26.96
N GLY A 99 7.43 2.55 -26.78
CA GLY A 99 7.91 1.68 -27.86
C GLY A 99 6.91 0.60 -28.27
N LEU A 100 5.86 0.36 -27.48
CA LEU A 100 4.71 -0.41 -27.93
C LEU A 100 3.88 0.50 -28.83
N ASP A 101 3.44 0.01 -29.98
CA ASP A 101 2.64 0.77 -30.97
C ASP A 101 1.22 1.09 -30.47
N ARG A 102 1.15 1.77 -29.32
CA ARG A 102 -0.04 2.11 -28.54
C ARG A 102 0.19 3.47 -27.89
N PRO A 103 -0.82 4.34 -27.85
CA PRO A 103 -0.69 5.64 -27.20
C PRO A 103 -0.50 5.46 -25.69
N VAL A 104 0.66 5.87 -25.18
CA VAL A 104 0.98 5.88 -23.76
C VAL A 104 1.08 7.33 -23.30
N ARG A 105 0.38 7.64 -22.20
CA ARG A 105 0.37 8.96 -21.58
C ARG A 105 0.61 8.81 -20.09
N ALA A 106 1.29 9.78 -19.50
CA ALA A 106 1.58 9.82 -18.07
C ALA A 106 1.04 11.10 -17.45
N TRP A 107 0.50 10.98 -16.24
CA TRP A 107 -0.04 12.11 -15.49
C TRP A 107 0.50 12.14 -14.06
N SER A 108 0.46 13.33 -13.45
CA SER A 108 0.88 13.51 -12.07
C SER A 108 -0.18 13.00 -11.10
N GLY A 109 0.25 12.52 -9.93
CA GLY A 109 -0.70 12.18 -8.85
C GLY A 109 -1.50 13.41 -8.36
N GLY A 110 -1.00 14.63 -8.60
CA GLY A 110 -1.73 15.87 -8.35
C GLY A 110 -2.95 16.02 -9.25
N ARG A 111 -2.84 15.66 -10.54
CA ARG A 111 -3.98 15.66 -11.48
C ARG A 111 -5.03 14.63 -11.06
N THR A 112 -4.61 13.42 -10.68
CA THR A 112 -5.50 12.38 -10.14
C THR A 112 -6.24 12.86 -8.90
N LYS A 113 -5.52 13.47 -7.94
CA LYS A 113 -6.12 14.03 -6.72
C LYS A 113 -7.14 15.12 -7.04
N TYR A 114 -6.81 16.03 -7.97
CA TYR A 114 -7.71 17.10 -8.39
C TYR A 114 -9.00 16.55 -9.00
N ASN A 115 -8.88 15.64 -9.98
CA ASN A 115 -10.01 14.98 -10.62
C ASN A 115 -10.90 14.26 -9.59
N ARG A 116 -10.29 13.53 -8.66
CA ARG A 116 -11.00 12.81 -7.60
C ARG A 116 -11.81 13.73 -6.68
N ILE A 117 -11.21 14.84 -6.24
CA ILE A 117 -11.90 15.84 -5.40
C ILE A 117 -13.05 16.49 -6.17
N ARG A 118 -12.81 16.86 -7.43
CA ARG A 118 -13.84 17.43 -8.30
C ARG A 118 -15.03 16.49 -8.52
N SER A 119 -14.78 15.18 -8.56
CA SER A 119 -15.81 14.14 -8.70
C SER A 119 -16.42 13.69 -7.37
N GLY A 120 -16.05 14.28 -6.23
CA GLY A 120 -16.61 13.93 -4.92
C GLY A 120 -16.25 12.51 -4.42
N LEU A 121 -15.20 11.89 -4.97
CA LEU A 121 -14.87 10.50 -4.68
C LEU A 121 -13.94 10.34 -3.47
N PRO A 122 -14.17 9.33 -2.59
CA PRO A 122 -13.26 9.01 -1.51
C PRO A 122 -11.92 8.48 -2.07
N LYS A 123 -10.86 8.56 -1.26
CA LYS A 123 -9.53 8.07 -1.68
C LYS A 123 -9.46 6.55 -1.54
N THR A 124 -9.44 5.84 -2.66
CA THR A 124 -9.15 4.41 -2.76
C THR A 124 -8.25 4.14 -3.96
N HIS A 125 -7.54 3.00 -3.97
CA HIS A 125 -6.73 2.61 -5.13
C HIS A 125 -7.57 2.36 -6.39
N THR A 126 -8.79 1.84 -6.23
CA THR A 126 -9.70 1.59 -7.35
C THR A 126 -10.21 2.90 -7.96
N LEU A 127 -10.69 3.83 -7.13
CA LEU A 127 -11.26 5.09 -7.61
C LEU A 127 -10.18 6.06 -8.11
N ASP A 128 -8.96 6.02 -7.55
CA ASP A 128 -7.83 6.79 -8.08
C ASP A 128 -7.58 6.43 -9.57
N ALA A 129 -7.85 5.19 -10.01
CA ALA A 129 -7.68 4.76 -11.40
C ALA A 129 -8.68 5.45 -12.37
N LEU A 130 -9.92 5.69 -11.93
CA LEU A 130 -10.92 6.42 -12.71
C LEU A 130 -10.58 7.91 -12.88
N CYS A 131 -9.74 8.44 -11.98
CA CYS A 131 -9.35 9.84 -11.95
C CYS A 131 -8.00 10.11 -12.66
N VAL A 132 -7.36 9.09 -13.24
CA VAL A 132 -6.13 9.27 -14.01
C VAL A 132 -6.46 9.89 -15.37
N GLY A 133 -5.71 10.93 -15.74
CA GLY A 133 -5.81 11.51 -17.07
C GLY A 133 -6.28 12.96 -17.11
N GLU A 134 -6.46 13.43 -18.34
CA GLU A 134 -7.24 14.62 -18.60
C GLU A 134 -8.72 14.25 -18.65
N LEU A 135 -9.49 14.85 -17.75
CA LEU A 135 -10.95 14.78 -17.77
C LEU A 135 -11.46 16.17 -18.16
N ALA A 136 -12.34 16.24 -19.15
CA ALA A 136 -12.95 17.49 -19.56
C ALA A 136 -13.77 18.09 -18.40
N GLU A 137 -14.02 19.39 -18.45
CA GLU A 137 -14.87 20.05 -17.45
C GLU A 137 -16.34 19.58 -17.50
N SER A 138 -16.76 19.04 -18.64
CA SER A 138 -18.05 18.38 -18.81
C SER A 138 -18.08 16.92 -18.33
N THR A 139 -16.94 16.31 -18.03
CA THR A 139 -16.89 14.91 -17.60
C THR A 139 -17.29 14.78 -16.14
N SER A 140 -18.34 14.00 -15.89
CA SER A 140 -18.77 13.55 -14.55
C SER A 140 -18.64 12.03 -14.44
N LEU A 141 -18.21 11.55 -13.27
CA LEU A 141 -18.21 10.13 -12.95
C LEU A 141 -19.59 9.77 -12.38
N VAL A 142 -20.36 9.01 -13.15
CA VAL A 142 -21.78 8.75 -12.85
C VAL A 142 -21.97 7.53 -11.94
N SER A 143 -21.08 6.55 -12.01
CA SER A 143 -21.14 5.34 -11.19
C SER A 143 -19.77 4.67 -11.03
N HIS A 144 -19.63 3.92 -9.94
CA HIS A 144 -18.51 3.04 -9.67
C HIS A 144 -19.04 1.79 -8.95
N PRO A 145 -18.32 0.64 -8.99
CA PRO A 145 -18.75 -0.54 -8.27
C PRO A 145 -18.83 -0.27 -6.76
N ASN A 146 -19.83 -0.87 -6.10
CA ASN A 146 -20.00 -0.81 -4.66
C ASN A 146 -19.08 -1.79 -3.90
N ALA A 147 -18.53 -2.79 -4.60
CA ALA A 147 -17.64 -3.80 -4.05
C ALA A 147 -16.52 -4.13 -5.02
N VAL A 148 -15.35 -4.43 -4.47
CA VAL A 148 -14.17 -4.84 -5.25
C VAL A 148 -13.68 -6.22 -4.86
N LEU A 149 -13.19 -6.93 -5.87
CA LEU A 149 -12.48 -8.19 -5.70
C LEU A 149 -11.13 -7.92 -5.04
N VAL A 150 -10.94 -8.50 -3.87
CA VAL A 150 -9.67 -8.50 -3.15
C VAL A 150 -8.98 -9.84 -3.40
N VAL A 151 -7.79 -9.76 -4.00
CA VAL A 151 -6.94 -10.93 -4.25
C VAL A 151 -5.71 -10.84 -3.36
N ILE A 152 -5.51 -11.83 -2.49
CA ILE A 152 -4.39 -11.88 -1.55
C ILE A 152 -3.50 -13.05 -1.93
N ALA A 153 -2.19 -12.85 -2.09
CA ALA A 153 -1.27 -13.99 -2.25
C ALA A 153 -1.20 -14.79 -0.94
N THR A 154 -1.66 -16.04 -0.95
CA THR A 154 -1.63 -16.94 0.22
C THR A 154 -0.52 -18.00 0.14
N GLY A 155 0.23 -18.02 -0.97
CA GLY A 155 1.31 -18.97 -1.22
C GLY A 155 0.81 -20.36 -1.65
N ARG A 156 1.70 -21.16 -2.22
CA ARG A 156 1.44 -22.53 -2.73
C ARG A 156 2.04 -23.62 -1.84
N GLY A 157 2.13 -23.33 -0.54
CA GLY A 157 2.84 -24.15 0.44
C GLY A 157 4.32 -23.76 0.58
N VAL A 158 5.10 -24.64 1.20
CA VAL A 158 6.51 -24.42 1.53
C VAL A 158 7.37 -25.37 0.69
N TYR A 159 8.48 -24.86 0.13
CA TYR A 159 9.43 -25.66 -0.64
C TYR A 159 10.23 -26.63 0.25
N ALA A 160 10.53 -26.23 1.50
CA ALA A 160 11.17 -27.08 2.49
C ALA A 160 10.26 -28.25 2.91
N ARG A 161 10.78 -29.47 2.74
CA ARG A 161 10.10 -30.72 3.13
C ARG A 161 10.37 -31.12 4.57
N THR A 162 11.35 -30.52 5.22
CA THR A 162 11.68 -30.78 6.62
C THR A 162 11.45 -29.50 7.40
N THR A 163 10.57 -29.55 8.39
CA THR A 163 10.43 -28.46 9.35
C THR A 163 11.42 -28.72 10.49
N PRO A 164 12.39 -27.82 10.75
CA PRO A 164 13.28 -27.96 11.90
C PRO A 164 12.54 -27.63 13.21
N ASP A 165 13.12 -28.02 14.34
CA ASP A 165 12.78 -27.49 15.65
C ASP A 165 13.44 -26.11 15.88
N LYS A 166 13.31 -25.58 17.10
CA LYS A 166 13.89 -24.29 17.48
C LYS A 166 15.42 -24.26 17.48
N PHE A 167 16.08 -25.42 17.43
CA PHE A 167 17.53 -25.58 17.43
C PHE A 167 18.09 -25.94 16.05
N GLY A 168 17.23 -26.08 15.03
CA GLY A 168 17.63 -26.42 13.67
C GLY A 168 17.58 -27.93 13.36
N PHE A 169 17.21 -28.79 14.31
CA PHE A 169 17.16 -30.25 14.07
C PHE A 169 15.88 -30.67 13.34
N PRO A 170 15.94 -31.66 12.44
CA PRO A 170 14.75 -32.17 11.73
C PRO A 170 13.65 -32.67 12.68
N ARG A 171 12.49 -32.01 12.68
CA ARG A 171 11.34 -32.39 13.53
C ARG A 171 10.20 -33.04 12.78
N LEU A 172 9.85 -32.53 11.61
CA LEU A 172 8.71 -33.00 10.83
C LEU A 172 9.07 -33.14 9.36
N ARG A 173 8.91 -34.34 8.81
CA ARG A 173 9.02 -34.61 7.37
C ARG A 173 7.65 -34.49 6.71
N ARG A 174 7.52 -33.55 5.79
CA ARG A 174 6.31 -33.32 5.01
C ARG A 174 6.19 -34.37 3.89
N PRO A 175 5.01 -34.96 3.69
CA PRO A 175 4.80 -35.97 2.65
C PRO A 175 5.05 -35.39 1.25
N ARG A 176 5.49 -36.25 0.32
CA ARG A 176 5.64 -35.88 -1.11
C ARG A 176 4.28 -35.68 -1.77
N GLN A 177 3.33 -36.52 -1.40
CA GLN A 177 1.97 -36.46 -1.90
C GLN A 177 1.26 -35.23 -1.31
N LYS A 178 0.86 -34.30 -2.19
CA LYS A 178 0.16 -33.07 -1.81
C LYS A 178 -1.37 -33.19 -1.88
N GLN A 179 -1.86 -34.22 -2.57
CA GLN A 179 -3.29 -34.46 -2.77
C GLN A 179 -3.71 -35.75 -2.06
N HIS A 180 -4.81 -35.69 -1.33
CA HIS A 180 -5.43 -36.85 -0.71
C HIS A 180 -6.92 -36.86 -1.05
N HIS A 181 -7.42 -38.02 -1.49
CA HIS A 181 -8.83 -38.21 -1.87
C HIS A 181 -9.37 -37.18 -2.87
N GLY A 182 -8.52 -36.70 -3.79
CA GLY A 182 -8.87 -35.71 -4.82
C GLY A 182 -8.76 -34.24 -4.40
N TYR A 183 -8.37 -33.96 -3.15
CA TYR A 183 -8.25 -32.60 -2.60
C TYR A 183 -6.80 -32.26 -2.23
N ALA A 184 -6.45 -30.98 -2.35
CA ALA A 184 -5.20 -30.41 -1.85
C ALA A 184 -5.46 -29.42 -0.71
N THR A 185 -4.49 -29.27 0.20
CA THR A 185 -4.57 -28.22 1.24
C THR A 185 -4.61 -26.85 0.56
N GLY A 186 -5.62 -26.06 0.91
CA GLY A 186 -5.88 -24.74 0.34
C GLY A 186 -7.04 -24.71 -0.65
N ASP A 187 -7.55 -25.86 -1.11
CA ASP A 187 -8.75 -25.92 -1.96
C ASP A 187 -9.94 -25.29 -1.23
N LEU A 188 -10.76 -24.52 -1.95
CA LEU A 188 -12.00 -23.99 -1.44
C LEU A 188 -13.10 -25.05 -1.61
N VAL A 189 -13.73 -25.41 -0.50
CA VAL A 189 -14.76 -26.45 -0.46
C VAL A 189 -16.02 -25.94 0.24
N ALA A 190 -17.15 -26.55 -0.11
CA ALA A 190 -18.38 -26.49 0.67
C ALA A 190 -18.65 -27.84 1.33
N ALA A 191 -19.21 -27.84 2.54
CA ALA A 191 -19.67 -29.02 3.25
C ALA A 191 -21.06 -28.78 3.82
N SER A 192 -21.95 -29.76 3.69
CA SER A 192 -23.24 -29.78 4.38
C SER A 192 -23.24 -30.92 5.38
N LEU A 193 -23.29 -30.59 6.67
CA LEU A 193 -23.18 -31.53 7.77
C LEU A 193 -24.55 -31.66 8.46
N PRO A 194 -25.24 -32.81 8.33
CA PRO A 194 -26.61 -32.96 8.84
C PRO A 194 -26.66 -33.12 10.37
N SER A 195 -25.56 -33.55 11.01
CA SER A 195 -25.51 -33.84 12.44
C SER A 195 -24.11 -33.62 13.03
N GLY A 196 -24.03 -33.66 14.36
CA GLY A 196 -22.78 -33.50 15.13
C GLY A 196 -22.45 -32.06 15.52
N LYS A 197 -21.30 -31.88 16.17
CA LYS A 197 -20.82 -30.59 16.72
C LYS A 197 -20.83 -29.44 15.70
N TYR A 198 -20.56 -29.74 14.43
CA TYR A 198 -20.47 -28.77 13.36
C TYR A 198 -21.66 -28.85 12.40
N ARG A 199 -22.86 -29.21 12.87
CA ARG A 199 -24.08 -29.24 12.04
C ARG A 199 -24.27 -27.92 11.29
N GLY A 200 -24.61 -28.00 9.99
CA GLY A 200 -24.87 -26.84 9.14
C GLY A 200 -24.04 -26.82 7.85
N HIS A 201 -24.13 -25.70 7.13
CA HIS A 201 -23.41 -25.45 5.88
C HIS A 201 -22.12 -24.66 6.15
N HIS A 202 -21.02 -25.16 5.62
CA HIS A 202 -19.69 -24.60 5.83
C HIS A 202 -19.00 -24.38 4.50
N MET A 203 -18.42 -23.20 4.32
CA MET A 203 -17.60 -22.87 3.17
C MET A 203 -16.26 -22.35 3.66
N GLY A 204 -15.17 -22.87 3.10
CA GLY A 204 -13.84 -22.47 3.53
C GLY A 204 -12.73 -23.28 2.91
N ARG A 205 -11.49 -22.97 3.31
CA ARG A 205 -10.31 -23.66 2.79
C ARG A 205 -10.05 -24.95 3.55
N VAL A 206 -9.81 -26.01 2.81
CA VAL A 206 -9.58 -27.33 3.37
C VAL A 206 -8.11 -27.54 3.72
N ALA A 207 -7.84 -28.17 4.85
CA ALA A 207 -6.57 -28.76 5.21
C ALA A 207 -6.71 -30.28 5.14
N VAL A 208 -6.06 -30.90 4.15
CA VAL A 208 -6.22 -32.32 3.84
C VAL A 208 -5.31 -33.18 4.70
N ARG A 209 -5.72 -34.44 4.91
CA ARG A 209 -4.97 -35.46 5.66
C ARG A 209 -5.07 -36.79 4.94
N ALA A 210 -4.08 -37.67 5.07
CA ALA A 210 -4.12 -38.99 4.46
C ALA A 210 -5.36 -39.81 4.89
N THR A 211 -5.84 -39.60 6.12
CA THR A 211 -6.99 -40.29 6.72
C THR A 211 -8.34 -40.03 6.02
N GLY A 212 -8.44 -39.06 5.11
CA GLY A 212 -9.72 -38.70 4.48
C GLY A 212 -10.66 -37.86 5.37
N ARG A 213 -10.22 -37.51 6.59
CA ARG A 213 -10.90 -36.55 7.48
C ARG A 213 -10.17 -35.23 7.49
N PHE A 214 -10.80 -34.18 6.97
CA PHE A 214 -10.19 -32.88 6.71
C PHE A 214 -10.70 -31.81 7.67
N ASN A 215 -9.93 -30.73 7.80
CA ASN A 215 -10.39 -29.55 8.52
C ASN A 215 -10.75 -28.46 7.51
N ILE A 216 -11.84 -27.71 7.75
CA ILE A 216 -12.25 -26.58 6.92
C ILE A 216 -12.09 -25.32 7.75
N ARG A 217 -11.32 -24.36 7.24
CA ARG A 217 -11.18 -23.03 7.82
C ARG A 217 -12.21 -22.11 7.17
N THR A 218 -13.27 -21.81 7.90
CA THR A 218 -14.36 -20.92 7.49
C THR A 218 -14.10 -19.51 8.01
N ALA A 219 -14.95 -18.55 7.64
CA ALA A 219 -14.95 -17.21 8.24
C ALA A 219 -15.33 -17.22 9.74
N SER A 220 -16.15 -18.19 10.17
CA SER A 220 -16.65 -18.32 11.54
C SER A 220 -15.78 -19.19 12.45
N GLY A 221 -14.79 -19.90 11.90
CA GLY A 221 -13.85 -20.70 12.69
C GLY A 221 -13.36 -21.97 12.00
N LEU A 222 -12.84 -22.89 12.80
CA LEU A 222 -12.30 -24.16 12.33
C LEU A 222 -13.33 -25.29 12.50
N VAL A 223 -13.73 -25.90 11.40
CA VAL A 223 -14.56 -27.10 11.37
C VAL A 223 -13.64 -28.31 11.21
N GLN A 224 -13.62 -29.19 12.20
CA GLN A 224 -12.62 -30.27 12.26
C GLN A 224 -13.20 -31.63 11.89
N GLY A 225 -12.38 -32.46 11.25
CA GLY A 225 -12.67 -33.88 11.05
C GLY A 225 -13.81 -34.18 10.07
N VAL A 226 -14.02 -33.38 9.04
CA VAL A 226 -15.03 -33.59 8.00
C VAL A 226 -14.59 -34.68 7.02
N HIS A 227 -15.43 -35.69 6.80
CA HIS A 227 -15.12 -36.76 5.85
C HIS A 227 -15.13 -36.23 4.40
N HIS A 228 -14.13 -36.58 3.59
CA HIS A 228 -13.94 -36.03 2.24
C HIS A 228 -15.15 -36.19 1.31
N ARG A 229 -15.95 -37.27 1.48
CA ARG A 229 -17.19 -37.49 0.70
C ARG A 229 -18.32 -36.50 1.03
N ARG A 230 -18.21 -35.77 2.14
CA ARG A 230 -19.15 -34.71 2.54
C ARG A 230 -18.72 -33.34 1.99
N LEU A 231 -17.63 -33.29 1.23
CA LEU A 231 -17.11 -32.07 0.62
C LEU A 231 -17.51 -31.98 -0.84
N ARG A 232 -17.77 -30.76 -1.29
CA ARG A 232 -17.88 -30.38 -2.68
C ARG A 232 -16.78 -29.37 -3.00
N MET A 233 -15.99 -29.66 -4.03
CA MET A 233 -14.97 -28.75 -4.51
C MET A 233 -15.62 -27.52 -5.16
N LEU A 234 -15.20 -26.32 -4.74
CA LEU A 234 -15.63 -25.07 -5.35
C LEU A 234 -14.51 -24.47 -6.20
N LYS A 235 -13.27 -24.48 -5.68
CA LYS A 235 -12.10 -23.93 -6.38
C LYS A 235 -10.82 -24.61 -5.94
N ARG A 236 -9.93 -24.90 -6.89
CA ARG A 236 -8.57 -25.43 -6.64
C ARG A 236 -7.68 -24.36 -6.00
N ALA A 237 -6.75 -24.80 -5.16
CA ALA A 237 -5.70 -23.95 -4.62
C ALA A 237 -4.77 -23.46 -5.74
N ASP A 238 -4.85 -22.17 -6.06
CA ASP A 238 -4.01 -21.48 -7.06
C ASP A 238 -2.91 -20.61 -6.42
N GLY A 239 -2.89 -20.55 -5.09
CA GLY A 239 -1.97 -19.71 -4.31
C GLY A 239 -2.54 -18.34 -3.94
N TYR A 240 -3.81 -18.08 -4.25
CA TYR A 240 -4.46 -16.81 -3.96
C TYR A 240 -5.74 -16.99 -3.12
N GLY A 241 -5.90 -16.08 -2.16
CA GLY A 241 -7.12 -15.69 -1.46
C GLY A 241 -8.00 -14.83 -2.36
N TYR A 242 -9.29 -15.12 -2.42
CA TYR A 242 -10.29 -14.30 -3.10
C TYR A 242 -11.34 -13.91 -2.09
N GLY A 243 -11.68 -12.62 -2.07
CA GLY A 243 -12.77 -12.08 -1.27
C GLY A 243 -13.32 -10.82 -1.92
N THR A 244 -14.38 -10.28 -1.36
CA THR A 244 -14.94 -9.00 -1.77
C THR A 244 -14.94 -8.06 -0.58
N ARG A 245 -14.68 -6.78 -0.80
CA ARG A 245 -14.86 -5.72 0.20
C ARG A 245 -15.69 -4.57 -0.39
N PRO A 246 -16.42 -3.80 0.44
CA PRO A 246 -17.04 -2.56 -0.01
C PRO A 246 -16.01 -1.57 -0.53
N GLU A 247 -16.31 -0.85 -1.61
CA GLU A 247 -15.38 0.12 -2.20
C GLU A 247 -15.04 1.26 -1.23
N ASP A 248 -16.02 1.72 -0.45
CA ASP A 248 -15.86 2.85 0.47
C ASP A 248 -15.10 2.51 1.77
N SER A 249 -14.70 1.25 1.95
CA SER A 249 -13.82 0.88 3.06
C SER A 249 -12.42 1.40 2.78
N SER A 250 -12.06 2.53 3.38
CA SER A 250 -10.67 3.01 3.34
C SER A 250 -9.76 1.94 3.94
N THR A 251 -8.72 1.55 3.19
CA THR A 251 -7.56 0.90 3.81
C THR A 251 -6.86 1.97 4.63
N GLY A 252 -7.16 2.01 5.92
CA GLY A 252 -6.30 2.67 6.91
C GLY A 252 -4.91 2.07 6.92
#